data_AF-A0A1B6ICC7-F1
#
_entry.id   AF-A0A1B6ICC7-F1
#
_cell.length_a   1.000
_cell.length_b   1.000
_cell.length_c   1.000
_cell.angle_alpha   90.00
_cell.angle_beta   90.00
_cell.angle_gamma   90.00
#
_symmetry.space_group_name_H-M   'P 1'
#
loop_
_entity.id
_entity.type
_entity.pdbx_description
1 polymer ?
#
loop_
_entity_poly.entity_id
_entity_poly.type
_entity_poly.pdbx_seq_one_letter_code
_entity_poly.pdbx_strand_id
1 'polypeptide(L)'
;LYFQNLLGSSGVRVEGFMGSHAPPGGLRTVHIAICTIEKANSLINRLLEDQGLDSVGCVVVDELHLLGDPHRGYLLELLLTKLKYMCLKDKSLKIQVVGMSATLPNIAELAAWLDAALYVTTFRPIPLTEYLKVNSGVYDVSTLKLIY
;
A
#
# COMPACT_ATOMS: atom_id res chain seq x y z
N LEU A 1 -0.59 -17.73 1.78
CA LEU A 1 -0.25 -16.39 1.25
C LEU A 1 1.02 -16.50 0.39
N TYR A 2 1.13 -15.79 -0.74
CA TYR A 2 2.31 -15.87 -1.64
C TYR A 2 3.65 -15.71 -0.88
N PHE A 3 3.72 -14.71 0.00
CA PHE A 3 4.90 -14.45 0.84
C PHE A 3 5.21 -15.56 1.85
N GLN A 4 4.22 -16.28 2.36
CA GLN A 4 4.47 -17.45 3.22
C GLN A 4 5.22 -18.54 2.46
N ASN A 5 4.86 -18.78 1.20
CA ASN A 5 5.55 -19.78 0.38
C ASN A 5 6.95 -19.31 -0.02
N LEU A 6 7.08 -18.02 -0.40
CA LEU A 6 8.34 -17.43 -0.80
C LEU A 6 9.38 -17.42 0.34
N LEU A 7 8.92 -17.17 1.57
CA LEU A 7 9.79 -17.00 2.75
C LEU A 7 9.73 -18.17 3.73
N GLY A 8 8.99 -19.25 3.42
CA GLY A 8 8.79 -20.36 4.34
C GLY A 8 10.09 -21.06 4.74
N SER A 9 11.10 -21.07 3.86
CA SER A 9 12.40 -21.68 4.13
C SER A 9 13.36 -20.79 4.94
N SER A 10 13.05 -19.51 5.15
CA SER A 10 13.96 -18.57 5.85
C SER A 10 13.64 -18.39 7.34
N GLY A 11 12.64 -19.10 7.86
CA GLY A 11 12.17 -18.93 9.25
C GLY A 11 11.33 -17.66 9.47
N VAL A 12 11.06 -16.90 8.41
CA VAL A 12 10.24 -15.68 8.46
C VAL A 12 8.75 -16.07 8.53
N ARG A 13 8.18 -15.88 9.71
CA ARG A 13 6.72 -15.98 9.93
C ARG A 13 5.97 -14.83 9.27
N VAL A 14 5.12 -15.16 8.31
CA VAL A 14 4.23 -14.24 7.58
C VAL A 14 2.79 -14.64 7.86
N GLU A 15 1.92 -13.71 8.24
CA GLU A 15 0.49 -14.00 8.48
C GLU A 15 -0.42 -12.90 7.94
N GLY A 16 -1.68 -13.28 7.70
CA GLY A 16 -2.73 -12.36 7.24
C GLY A 16 -3.55 -11.79 8.40
N PHE A 17 -3.88 -10.51 8.33
CA PHE A 17 -4.78 -9.81 9.25
C PHE A 17 -5.89 -9.17 8.41
N MET A 18 -6.99 -9.89 8.23
CA MET A 18 -8.07 -9.52 7.30
C MET A 18 -9.43 -9.81 7.95
N GLY A 19 -10.38 -8.88 7.85
CA GLY A 19 -11.74 -9.09 8.38
C GLY A 19 -11.77 -9.38 9.89
N SER A 20 -12.28 -10.53 10.32
CA SER A 20 -12.24 -10.96 11.73
C SER A 20 -11.01 -11.81 12.06
N HIS A 21 -10.21 -12.19 11.06
CA HIS A 21 -9.06 -13.08 11.25
C HIS A 21 -7.88 -12.33 11.86
N ALA A 22 -7.34 -12.89 12.94
CA ALA A 22 -6.06 -12.52 13.53
C ALA A 22 -5.36 -13.81 14.00
N PRO A 23 -4.07 -14.00 13.67
CA PRO A 23 -3.32 -15.17 14.09
C PRO A 23 -3.15 -15.22 15.63
N PRO A 24 -3.05 -16.42 16.23
CA PRO A 24 -2.76 -16.58 17.64
C PRO A 24 -1.46 -15.84 18.05
N GLY A 25 -1.56 -15.06 19.12
CA GLY A 25 -0.44 -14.22 19.60
C GLY A 25 -0.31 -12.85 18.91
N GLY A 26 -1.13 -12.56 17.89
CA GLY A 26 -1.25 -11.24 17.28
C GLY A 26 -0.01 -10.78 16.53
N LEU A 27 0.22 -9.47 16.46
CA LEU A 27 1.30 -8.89 15.67
C LEU A 27 2.71 -9.23 16.20
N ARG A 28 2.84 -9.49 17.50
CA ARG A 28 4.14 -9.78 18.15
C ARG A 28 4.72 -11.14 17.76
N THR A 29 3.90 -12.05 17.23
CA THR A 29 4.36 -13.38 16.82
C THR A 29 4.72 -13.46 15.34
N VAL A 30 4.64 -12.37 14.58
CA VAL A 30 4.89 -12.38 13.14
C VAL A 30 6.01 -11.42 12.78
N HIS A 31 6.74 -11.72 11.70
CA HIS A 31 7.74 -10.81 11.15
C HIS A 31 7.14 -9.95 10.04
N ILE A 32 6.16 -10.49 9.32
CA ILE A 32 5.43 -9.78 8.25
C ILE A 32 3.93 -9.98 8.46
N ALA A 33 3.21 -8.88 8.57
CA ALA A 33 1.75 -8.86 8.68
C ALA A 33 1.13 -8.32 7.38
N ILE A 34 0.39 -9.16 6.66
CA ILE A 34 -0.35 -8.75 5.46
C ILE A 34 -1.74 -8.33 5.86
N CYS A 35 -2.06 -7.04 5.71
CA CYS A 35 -3.25 -6.44 6.30
C CYS A 35 -4.12 -5.74 5.26
N THR A 36 -5.43 -5.68 5.50
CA THR A 36 -6.27 -4.63 4.87
C THR A 36 -5.97 -3.28 5.52
N ILE A 37 -6.37 -2.17 4.87
CA ILE A 37 -6.18 -0.81 5.39
C ILE A 37 -6.78 -0.65 6.80
N GLU A 38 -7.99 -1.17 7.03
CA GLU A 38 -8.68 -1.13 8.35
C GLU A 38 -7.87 -1.86 9.40
N LYS A 39 -7.38 -3.05 9.07
CA LYS A 39 -6.63 -3.88 10.01
C LYS A 39 -5.28 -3.29 10.32
N ALA A 40 -4.57 -2.78 9.32
CA ALA A 40 -3.32 -2.05 9.53
C ALA A 40 -3.56 -0.85 10.47
N ASN A 41 -4.61 -0.06 10.23
CA ASN A 41 -4.93 1.10 11.06
C ASN A 41 -5.22 0.72 12.52
N SER A 42 -5.99 -0.36 12.73
CA SER A 42 -6.28 -0.90 14.06
C SER A 42 -5.03 -1.46 14.76
N LEU A 43 -4.16 -2.16 14.04
CA LEU A 43 -2.90 -2.70 14.58
C LEU A 43 -1.95 -1.58 15.01
N ILE A 44 -1.81 -0.53 14.19
CA ILE A 44 -1.00 0.65 14.53
C ILE A 44 -1.56 1.37 15.75
N ASN A 45 -2.88 1.56 15.86
CA ASN A 45 -3.49 2.15 17.07
C ASN A 45 -3.12 1.37 18.33
N ARG A 46 -3.25 0.03 18.29
CA ARG A 46 -2.90 -0.82 19.41
C ARG A 46 -1.41 -0.73 19.77
N LEU A 47 -0.52 -0.69 18.78
CA LEU A 47 0.90 -0.51 19.03
C LEU A 47 1.23 0.85 19.66
N LEU A 48 0.50 1.90 19.30
CA LEU A 48 0.65 3.22 19.92
C LEU A 48 0.23 3.20 21.39
N GLU A 49 -0.91 2.56 21.69
CA GLU A 49 -1.41 2.37 23.06
C GLU A 49 -0.43 1.54 23.91
N ASP A 50 0.12 0.46 23.33
CA ASP A 50 1.06 -0.45 23.98
C ASP A 50 2.52 0.05 23.99
N GLN A 51 2.80 1.25 23.45
CA GLN A 51 4.15 1.79 23.23
C GLN A 51 5.10 0.84 22.48
N GLY A 52 4.57 0.01 21.58
CA GLY A 52 5.30 -1.01 20.83
C GLY A 52 5.62 -0.64 19.38
N LEU A 53 5.51 0.64 19.00
CA LEU A 53 5.72 1.08 17.61
C LEU A 53 7.17 0.91 17.15
N ASP A 54 8.11 0.83 18.09
CA ASP A 54 9.53 0.52 17.88
C ASP A 54 9.77 -0.85 17.24
N SER A 55 8.83 -1.78 17.39
CA SER A 55 8.87 -3.10 16.74
C SER A 55 8.59 -3.06 15.23
N VAL A 56 8.10 -1.94 14.69
CA VAL A 56 7.78 -1.80 13.27
C VAL A 56 8.96 -1.17 12.52
N GLY A 57 9.61 -1.94 11.67
CA GLY A 57 10.70 -1.42 10.83
C GLY A 57 10.24 -0.79 9.51
N CYS A 58 9.18 -1.32 8.91
CA CYS A 58 8.73 -0.90 7.59
C CYS A 58 7.21 -1.08 7.42
N VAL A 59 6.59 -0.17 6.68
CA VAL A 59 5.20 -0.25 6.23
C VAL A 59 5.18 -0.13 4.71
N VAL A 60 4.74 -1.20 4.06
CA VAL A 60 4.53 -1.24 2.60
C VAL A 60 3.06 -1.01 2.32
N VAL A 61 2.75 0.04 1.58
CA VAL A 61 1.40 0.37 1.13
C VAL A 61 1.30 0.03 -0.36
N ASP A 62 0.56 -1.04 -0.65
CA ASP A 62 0.13 -1.33 -2.00
C ASP A 62 -1.10 -0.48 -2.36
N GLU A 63 -1.27 -0.15 -3.63
CA GLU A 63 -2.36 0.68 -4.14
C GLU A 63 -2.54 2.01 -3.39
N LEU A 64 -1.44 2.75 -3.21
CA LEU A 64 -1.43 4.05 -2.53
C LEU A 64 -2.41 5.08 -3.15
N HIS A 65 -2.80 4.91 -4.42
CA HIS A 65 -3.87 5.69 -5.05
C HIS A 65 -5.23 5.60 -4.37
N LEU A 66 -5.46 4.58 -3.54
CA LEU A 66 -6.63 4.49 -2.68
C LEU A 66 -6.70 5.60 -1.64
N LEU A 67 -5.65 6.39 -1.43
CA LEU A 67 -5.70 7.60 -0.61
C LEU A 67 -6.79 8.57 -1.08
N GLY A 68 -7.02 8.65 -2.40
CA GLY A 68 -8.09 9.45 -3.00
C GLY A 68 -9.48 8.79 -2.96
N ASP A 69 -9.62 7.59 -2.42
CA ASP A 69 -10.90 6.89 -2.35
C ASP A 69 -11.84 7.59 -1.33
N PRO A 70 -13.07 7.96 -1.74
CA PRO A 70 -13.98 8.73 -0.89
C PRO A 70 -14.52 7.95 0.32
N HIS A 71 -14.47 6.62 0.30
CA HIS A 71 -15.02 5.78 1.37
C HIS A 71 -13.96 5.33 2.36
N ARG A 72 -12.74 5.03 1.89
CA ARG A 72 -11.70 4.36 2.68
C ARG A 72 -10.36 5.07 2.66
N GLY A 73 -10.15 6.04 1.78
CA GLY A 73 -8.88 6.77 1.65
C GLY A 73 -8.46 7.49 2.93
N TYR A 74 -9.45 8.01 3.68
CA TYR A 74 -9.20 8.67 4.97
C TYR A 74 -8.51 7.76 6.00
N LEU A 75 -8.75 6.44 5.97
CA LEU A 75 -8.09 5.50 6.89
C LEU A 75 -6.62 5.34 6.55
N LEU A 76 -6.28 5.35 5.25
CA LEU A 76 -4.92 5.27 4.79
C LEU A 76 -4.16 6.56 5.11
N GLU A 77 -4.80 7.72 4.88
CA GLU A 77 -4.25 9.03 5.26
C GLU A 77 -3.97 9.09 6.77
N LEU A 78 -4.94 8.66 7.58
CA LEU A 78 -4.82 8.64 9.04
C LEU A 78 -3.69 7.70 9.50
N LEU A 79 -3.56 6.52 8.89
CA LEU A 79 -2.48 5.58 9.18
C LEU A 79 -1.11 6.21 8.90
N LEU A 80 -0.92 6.74 7.70
CA LEU A 80 0.35 7.33 7.28
C LEU A 80 0.70 8.58 8.10
N THR A 81 -0.29 9.41 8.40
CA THR A 81 -0.13 10.60 9.25
C THR A 81 0.36 10.23 10.65
N LYS A 82 -0.21 9.21 11.28
CA LYS A 82 0.24 8.74 12.61
C LYS A 82 1.69 8.27 12.57
N LEU A 83 2.06 7.47 11.57
CA LEU A 83 3.44 6.98 11.44
C LEU A 83 4.43 8.13 11.26
N LYS A 84 4.14 9.07 10.35
CA LYS A 84 4.97 10.25 10.12
C LYS A 84 5.07 11.10 11.38
N TYR A 85 3.95 11.40 12.03
CA TYR A 85 3.92 12.20 13.26
C TYR A 85 4.76 11.57 14.37
N MET A 86 4.67 10.26 14.56
CA MET A 86 5.42 9.56 15.61
C MET A 86 6.93 9.57 15.34
N CYS A 87 7.36 9.36 14.08
CA CYS A 87 8.78 9.47 13.72
C CYS A 87 9.32 10.92 13.83
N LEU A 88 8.44 11.92 13.67
CA LEU A 88 8.81 13.32 13.91
C LEU A 88 8.98 13.62 15.40
N LYS A 89 8.04 13.12 16.23
CA LYS A 89 8.01 13.32 17.67
C LYS A 89 9.14 12.57 18.39
N ASP A 90 9.40 11.33 18.00
CA ASP A 90 10.43 10.48 18.59
C ASP A 90 11.44 10.05 17.52
N LYS A 91 12.64 10.60 17.62
CA LYS A 91 13.74 10.35 16.66
C LYS A 91 14.34 8.96 16.77
N SER A 92 14.02 8.20 17.83
CA SER A 92 14.44 6.80 17.95
C SER A 92 13.64 5.89 17.02
N LEU A 93 12.41 6.28 16.68
CA LEU A 93 11.55 5.57 15.73
C LEU A 93 12.00 5.84 14.29
N LYS A 94 12.37 4.78 13.59
CA LYS A 94 12.80 4.83 12.18
C LYS A 94 11.98 3.84 11.36
N ILE A 95 10.75 4.24 11.05
CA ILE A 95 9.82 3.44 10.25
C ILE A 95 9.95 3.85 8.79
N GLN A 96 10.36 2.91 7.92
CA GLN A 96 10.40 3.15 6.49
C GLN A 96 9.00 2.98 5.89
N VAL A 97 8.50 3.96 5.14
CA VAL A 97 7.27 3.82 4.35
C VAL A 97 7.64 3.59 2.88
N VAL A 98 7.10 2.54 2.28
CA VAL A 98 7.23 2.24 0.86
C VAL A 98 5.84 2.21 0.24
N GLY A 99 5.55 3.16 -0.63
CA GLY A 99 4.28 3.25 -1.34
C GLY A 99 4.39 2.80 -2.79
N MET A 100 3.46 1.95 -3.24
CA MET A 100 3.30 1.52 -4.63
C MET A 100 1.93 1.98 -5.13
N SER A 101 1.85 2.46 -6.36
CA SER A 101 0.63 3.05 -6.90
C SER A 101 0.54 2.89 -8.42
N ALA A 102 -0.69 2.85 -8.94
CA ALA A 102 -0.98 3.23 -10.31
C ALA A 102 -0.68 4.72 -10.58
N THR A 103 -0.79 5.13 -11.83
CA THR A 103 -0.58 6.53 -12.26
C THR A 103 -1.53 7.48 -11.54
N LEU A 104 -0.96 8.36 -10.71
CA LEU A 104 -1.66 9.43 -9.99
C LEU A 104 -1.16 10.79 -10.49
N PRO A 105 -2.05 11.74 -10.80
CA PRO A 105 -1.64 13.07 -11.24
C PRO A 105 -0.89 13.86 -10.15
N ASN A 106 -1.22 13.65 -8.88
CA ASN A 106 -0.67 14.36 -7.72
C ASN A 106 0.39 13.54 -6.95
N ILE A 107 1.05 12.57 -7.58
CA ILE A 107 2.03 11.70 -6.90
C ILE A 107 3.23 12.48 -6.32
N ALA A 108 3.61 13.60 -6.95
CA ALA A 108 4.69 14.45 -6.46
C ALA A 108 4.36 15.13 -5.12
N GLU A 109 3.12 15.58 -4.95
CA GLU A 109 2.63 16.16 -3.69
C GLU A 109 2.59 15.10 -2.58
N LEU A 110 2.15 13.88 -2.92
CA LEU A 110 2.13 12.75 -2.01
C LEU A 110 3.54 12.34 -1.56
N ALA A 111 4.50 12.30 -2.49
CA ALA A 111 5.90 12.04 -2.16
C ALA A 111 6.48 13.13 -1.24
N ALA A 112 6.19 14.40 -1.53
CA ALA A 112 6.61 15.51 -0.67
C ALA A 112 5.97 15.44 0.72
N TRP A 113 4.68 15.12 0.82
CA TRP A 113 4.00 14.94 2.10
C TRP A 113 4.59 13.80 2.93
N LEU A 114 5.12 12.74 2.31
CA LEU A 114 5.75 11.62 3.02
C LEU A 114 7.27 11.75 3.20
N ASP A 115 7.88 12.86 2.76
CA ASP A 115 9.35 13.03 2.66
C ASP A 115 10.02 11.87 1.91
N ALA A 116 9.38 11.37 0.85
CA ALA A 116 9.78 10.17 0.13
C ALA A 116 10.50 10.48 -1.19
N ALA A 117 11.42 9.61 -1.58
CA ALA A 117 11.95 9.59 -2.94
C ALA A 117 10.85 9.11 -3.91
N LEU A 118 10.72 9.78 -5.06
CA LEU A 118 9.74 9.46 -6.09
C LEU A 118 10.39 8.76 -7.29
N TYR A 119 9.81 7.64 -7.71
CA TYR A 119 10.14 6.96 -8.95
C TYR A 119 8.87 6.73 -9.78
N VAL A 120 8.89 7.10 -11.06
CA VAL A 120 7.76 6.95 -11.98
C VAL A 120 8.25 6.31 -13.28
N THR A 121 7.50 5.32 -13.77
CA THR A 121 7.78 4.64 -15.03
C THR A 121 6.48 4.29 -15.75
N THR A 122 6.51 4.31 -17.08
CA THR A 122 5.41 3.83 -17.94
C THR A 122 5.66 2.42 -18.48
N PHE A 123 6.74 1.78 -18.04
CA PHE A 123 7.10 0.44 -18.49
C PHE A 123 6.02 -0.58 -18.09
N ARG A 124 5.52 -1.32 -19.09
CA ARG A 124 4.60 -2.45 -18.91
C ARG A 124 5.16 -3.67 -19.64
N PRO A 125 5.45 -4.79 -18.95
CA PRO A 125 6.07 -5.97 -19.58
C PRO A 125 5.26 -6.54 -20.76
N ILE A 126 3.93 -6.47 -20.65
CA ILE A 126 3.00 -6.86 -21.71
C ILE A 126 2.25 -5.59 -22.12
N PRO A 127 2.51 -5.03 -23.31
CA PRO A 127 1.82 -3.84 -23.80
C PRO A 127 0.30 -4.02 -23.75
N LEU A 128 -0.41 -2.97 -23.31
CA LEU A 128 -1.87 -2.94 -23.36
C LEU A 128 -2.29 -2.14 -24.59
N THR A 129 -3.13 -2.75 -25.43
CA THR A 129 -3.80 -2.05 -26.53
C THR A 129 -5.24 -1.83 -26.14
N GLU A 130 -5.70 -0.58 -26.22
CA GLU A 130 -7.03 -0.16 -25.80
C GLU A 130 -7.90 0.17 -27.02
N TYR A 131 -9.14 -0.31 -27.01
CA TYR A 131 -10.10 -0.12 -28.09
C TYR A 131 -11.43 0.43 -27.57
N LEU A 132 -12.10 1.24 -28.40
CA LEU A 132 -13.46 1.75 -28.17
C LEU A 132 -14.42 1.06 -29.12
N LYS A 133 -15.48 0.44 -28.59
CA LYS A 133 -16.56 -0.12 -29.41
C LYS A 133 -17.73 0.85 -29.45
N VAL A 134 -18.11 1.29 -30.65
CA VAL A 134 -19.28 2.15 -30.89
C VAL A 134 -20.17 1.47 -31.94
N ASN A 135 -21.36 1.05 -31.53
CA ASN A 135 -22.26 0.21 -32.34
C ASN A 135 -21.54 -1.07 -32.83
N SER A 136 -21.39 -1.21 -34.15
CA SER A 136 -20.66 -2.29 -34.81
C SER A 136 -19.17 -1.99 -35.03
N GLY A 137 -18.74 -0.74 -34.84
CA GLY A 137 -17.38 -0.29 -35.09
C GLY A 137 -16.46 -0.45 -33.87
N VAL A 138 -15.21 -0.83 -34.09
CA VAL A 138 -14.13 -0.88 -33.11
C VAL A 138 -13.04 0.10 -33.52
N TYR A 139 -12.64 0.98 -32.61
CA TYR A 139 -11.71 2.07 -32.86
C TYR A 139 -10.50 1.94 -31.93
N ASP A 140 -9.32 2.25 -32.43
CA ASP A 140 -8.11 2.37 -31.62
C ASP A 140 -8.19 3.61 -30.71
N VAL A 141 -7.95 3.48 -29.39
CA VAL A 141 -8.02 4.63 -28.46
C VAL A 141 -6.98 5.70 -28.79
N SER A 142 -5.79 5.30 -29.22
CA SER A 142 -4.67 6.23 -29.43
C SER A 142 -4.78 7.04 -30.72
N THR A 143 -5.39 6.46 -31.77
CA THR A 143 -5.50 7.07 -33.10
C THR A 143 -6.92 7.46 -33.49
N LEU A 144 -7.93 6.97 -32.75
CA LEU A 144 -9.36 7.09 -33.06
C LEU A 144 -9.74 6.56 -34.46
N LYS A 145 -8.91 5.69 -35.04
CA LYS A 145 -9.16 5.08 -36.35
C LYS A 145 -10.00 3.82 -36.20
N LEU A 146 -10.93 3.63 -37.13
CA LEU A 146 -11.72 2.40 -37.25
C LEU A 146 -10.79 1.23 -37.61
N ILE A 147 -10.89 0.15 -36.84
CA ILE A 147 -10.19 -1.13 -37.07
C ILE A 147 -11.13 -2.16 -37.68
N TYR A 148 -12.38 -2.20 -37.20
CA TYR A 148 -13.43 -3.13 -37.61
C TYR A 148 -14.77 -2.42 -37.63
#